data_AF-A0A2T4TK61-F1
#
_entry.id   AF-A0A2T4TK61-F1
#
_cell.length_a   1.000
_cell.length_b   1.000
_cell.length_c   1.000
_cell.angle_alpha   90.00
_cell.angle_beta   90.00
_cell.angle_gamma   90.00
#
_symmetry.space_group_name_H-M   'P 1'
#
loop_
_entity.id
_entity.type
_entity.pdbx_description
1 polymer ?
#
loop_
_entity_poly.entity_id
_entity_poly.type
_entity_poly.pdbx_seq_one_letter_code
_entity_poly.pdbx_strand_id
1 'polypeptide(L)'
;MEKKRRTRKRIILQIVMWTCILFSVGTCTRYIIWVSLHRAKPNNQPKYSSKEESYFKELEKRDNWRDLDRYIYNINEKGEPLPNDSVFLNKDYAYSFGVDIEDSTTFYSLPANTEDTIALYLYNHVVDRTPQLRRIEIIFNYEEELDERASIGHSRKSEYAVRGKKLVKLKHDME
;
A
#
# COMPACT_ATOMS: atom_id res chain seq x y z
N MET A 1 -27.32 16.02 -66.05
CA MET A 1 -26.25 15.22 -65.38
C MET A 1 -25.83 15.77 -64.00
N GLU A 2 -25.97 17.06 -63.73
CA GLU A 2 -25.52 17.72 -62.49
C GLU A 2 -26.21 17.25 -61.19
N LYS A 3 -27.56 17.09 -61.20
CA LYS A 3 -28.33 16.63 -60.02
C LYS A 3 -27.83 15.26 -59.50
N LYS A 4 -27.61 14.28 -60.39
CA LYS A 4 -27.09 12.94 -60.03
C LYS A 4 -25.67 13.01 -59.41
N ARG A 5 -24.81 13.91 -59.90
CA ARG A 5 -23.44 14.10 -59.38
C ARG A 5 -23.45 14.74 -57.99
N ARG A 6 -24.36 15.68 -57.73
CA ARG A 6 -24.54 16.34 -56.43
C ARG A 6 -25.07 15.36 -55.36
N THR A 7 -26.03 14.50 -55.73
CA THR A 7 -26.55 13.46 -54.83
C THR A 7 -25.50 12.40 -54.49
N ARG A 8 -24.71 11.94 -55.48
CA ARG A 8 -23.58 11.01 -55.23
C ARG A 8 -22.56 11.59 -54.26
N LYS A 9 -22.15 12.85 -54.42
CA LYS A 9 -21.22 13.52 -53.49
C LYS A 9 -21.79 13.59 -52.06
N ARG A 10 -23.10 13.84 -51.91
CA ARG A 10 -23.76 13.92 -50.61
C ARG A 10 -23.82 12.56 -49.89
N ILE A 11 -24.07 11.48 -50.62
CA ILE A 11 -24.05 10.11 -50.10
C ILE A 11 -22.63 9.72 -49.66
N ILE A 12 -21.62 10.02 -50.49
CA ILE A 12 -20.22 9.76 -50.14
C ILE A 12 -19.83 10.54 -48.87
N LEU A 13 -20.22 11.81 -48.77
CA LEU A 13 -19.94 12.63 -47.58
C LEU A 13 -20.60 12.04 -46.32
N GLN A 14 -21.83 11.53 -46.43
CA GLN A 14 -22.51 10.87 -45.32
C GLN A 14 -21.79 9.59 -44.90
N ILE A 15 -21.34 8.75 -45.84
CA ILE A 15 -20.58 7.53 -45.54
C ILE A 15 -19.25 7.87 -44.84
N VAL A 16 -18.54 8.89 -45.33
CA VAL A 16 -17.28 9.35 -44.70
C VAL A 16 -17.54 9.89 -43.29
N MET A 17 -18.61 10.66 -43.10
CA MET A 17 -18.96 11.18 -41.78
C MET A 17 -19.30 10.04 -40.80
N TRP A 18 -20.12 9.07 -41.22
CA TRP A 18 -20.47 7.91 -40.39
C TRP A 18 -19.27 7.04 -40.06
N THR A 19 -18.37 6.82 -41.00
CA THR A 19 -17.13 6.04 -40.77
C THR A 19 -16.18 6.77 -39.81
N CYS A 20 -16.01 8.09 -39.92
CA CYS A 20 -15.24 8.88 -38.95
C CYS A 20 -15.84 8.83 -37.53
N ILE A 21 -17.17 8.90 -37.40
CA ILE A 21 -17.86 8.80 -36.11
C ILE A 21 -17.62 7.41 -35.49
N LEU A 22 -17.81 6.34 -36.26
CA LEU A 22 -17.60 4.96 -35.78
C LEU A 22 -16.15 4.73 -35.35
N PHE A 23 -15.19 5.25 -36.12
CA PHE A 23 -13.77 5.14 -35.78
C PHE A 23 -13.45 5.89 -34.49
N SER A 24 -13.94 7.12 -34.33
CA SER A 24 -13.77 7.93 -33.12
C SER A 24 -14.35 7.25 -31.88
N VAL A 25 -15.56 6.71 -31.97
CA VAL A 25 -16.19 5.97 -30.86
C VAL A 25 -15.38 4.70 -30.52
N GLY A 26 -14.88 3.99 -31.52
CA GLY A 26 -14.07 2.79 -31.33
C GLY A 26 -12.72 3.07 -30.66
N THR A 27 -12.05 4.16 -31.02
CA THR A 27 -10.78 4.55 -30.39
C THR A 27 -10.99 5.08 -28.98
N CYS A 28 -12.03 5.90 -28.75
CA CYS A 28 -12.37 6.38 -27.42
C CYS A 28 -12.73 5.24 -26.45
N THR A 29 -13.53 4.26 -26.88
CA THR A 29 -13.88 3.11 -26.04
C THR A 29 -12.67 2.24 -25.72
N ARG A 30 -11.79 1.96 -26.69
CA ARG A 30 -10.52 1.26 -26.44
C ARG A 30 -9.62 2.01 -25.46
N TYR A 31 -9.52 3.33 -25.60
CA TYR A 31 -8.73 4.16 -24.68
C TYR A 31 -9.30 4.10 -23.25
N ILE A 32 -10.62 4.24 -23.08
CA ILE A 32 -11.27 4.17 -21.76
C ILE A 32 -11.06 2.80 -21.10
N ILE A 33 -11.19 1.71 -21.87
CA ILE A 33 -10.93 0.34 -21.38
C ILE A 33 -9.47 0.19 -20.96
N TRP A 34 -8.54 0.66 -21.80
CA TRP A 34 -7.11 0.60 -21.51
C TRP A 34 -6.76 1.38 -20.24
N VAL A 35 -7.23 2.62 -20.10
CA VAL A 35 -7.03 3.44 -18.88
C VAL A 35 -7.65 2.79 -17.65
N SER A 36 -8.83 2.16 -17.79
CA SER A 36 -9.51 1.49 -16.67
C SER A 36 -8.77 0.24 -16.21
N LEU A 37 -8.24 -0.56 -17.13
CA LEU A 37 -7.46 -1.76 -16.84
C LEU A 37 -6.09 -1.45 -16.23
N HIS A 38 -5.47 -0.33 -16.63
CA HIS A 38 -4.15 0.09 -16.15
C HIS A 38 -4.23 1.14 -15.04
N ARG A 39 -5.44 1.42 -14.52
CA ARG A 39 -5.58 2.28 -13.37
C ARG A 39 -4.93 1.59 -12.18
N ALA A 40 -3.95 2.27 -11.56
CA ALA A 40 -3.42 1.81 -10.29
C ALA A 40 -4.59 1.51 -9.35
N LYS A 41 -4.55 0.35 -8.67
CA LYS A 41 -5.58 0.01 -7.68
C LYS A 41 -5.70 1.19 -6.71
N PRO A 42 -6.92 1.63 -6.36
CA PRO A 42 -7.07 2.69 -5.39
C PRO A 42 -6.37 2.28 -4.09
N ASN A 43 -5.56 3.18 -3.55
CA ASN A 43 -4.98 2.96 -2.24
C ASN A 43 -6.11 3.04 -1.21
N ASN A 44 -6.54 1.87 -0.74
CA ASN A 44 -7.62 1.73 0.23
C ASN A 44 -7.13 1.91 1.68
N GLN A 45 -5.86 2.29 1.88
CA GLN A 45 -5.34 2.61 3.20
C GLN A 45 -5.97 3.90 3.71
N PRO A 46 -6.38 3.95 4.99
CA PRO A 46 -6.82 5.19 5.59
C PRO A 46 -5.68 6.20 5.61
N LYS A 47 -5.99 7.49 5.55
CA LYS A 47 -4.97 8.54 5.72
C LYS A 47 -4.31 8.43 7.09
N TYR A 48 -3.08 8.92 7.20
CA TYR A 48 -2.43 9.07 8.49
C TYR A 48 -3.20 10.07 9.36
N SER A 49 -3.31 9.74 10.64
CA SER A 49 -3.71 10.65 11.69
C SER A 49 -2.58 11.65 11.96
N SER A 50 -2.93 12.79 12.58
CA SER A 50 -1.94 13.80 12.95
C SER A 50 -0.84 13.28 13.89
N LYS A 51 -1.17 12.27 14.72
CA LYS A 51 -0.19 11.61 15.61
C LYS A 51 0.77 10.72 14.83
N GLU A 52 0.26 9.95 13.87
CA GLU A 52 1.09 9.14 12.96
C GLU A 52 2.02 10.05 12.16
N GLU A 53 1.49 11.10 11.52
CA GLU A 53 2.28 12.07 10.76
C GLU A 53 3.39 12.71 11.61
N SER A 54 3.05 13.18 12.81
CA SER A 54 4.04 13.77 13.71
C SER A 54 5.10 12.76 14.14
N TYR A 55 4.71 11.52 14.43
CA TYR A 55 5.65 10.51 14.89
C TYR A 55 6.58 10.04 13.77
N PHE A 56 6.05 9.79 12.57
CA PHE A 56 6.83 9.36 11.42
C PHE A 56 7.82 10.45 11.00
N LYS A 57 7.42 11.72 11.04
CA LYS A 57 8.34 12.84 10.79
C LYS A 57 9.49 12.93 11.80
N GLU A 58 9.28 12.52 13.05
CA GLU A 58 10.37 12.45 14.03
C GLU A 58 11.29 11.24 13.78
N LEU A 59 10.74 10.12 13.31
CA LEU A 59 11.53 8.93 12.97
C LEU A 59 12.33 9.10 11.68
N GLU A 60 11.82 9.84 10.69
CA GLU A 60 12.53 10.22 9.45
C GLU A 60 13.82 11.01 9.70
N LYS A 61 13.98 11.61 10.89
CA LYS A 61 15.22 12.30 11.28
C LYS A 61 16.33 11.34 11.69
N ARG A 62 16.04 10.05 11.83
CA ARG A 62 17.06 9.04 12.15
C ARG A 62 17.87 8.76 10.90
N ASP A 63 19.19 8.83 11.03
CA ASP A 63 20.09 8.53 9.93
C ASP A 63 19.82 7.11 9.40
N ASN A 64 19.80 6.99 8.08
CA ASN A 64 19.66 5.73 7.33
C ASN A 64 18.30 5.02 7.48
N TRP A 65 17.29 5.65 8.09
CA TRP A 65 15.91 5.16 8.07
C TRP A 65 15.19 5.76 6.87
N ARG A 66 14.71 4.90 5.97
CA ARG A 66 14.01 5.27 4.75
C ARG A 66 12.65 4.59 4.66
N ASP A 67 11.82 5.17 3.80
CA ASP A 67 10.54 4.60 3.37
C ASP A 67 9.68 4.11 4.54
N LEU A 68 9.54 4.97 5.55
CA LEU A 68 8.67 4.70 6.69
C LEU A 68 7.23 4.57 6.21
N ASP A 69 6.65 3.41 6.44
CA ASP A 69 5.32 3.11 5.97
C ASP A 69 4.44 2.51 7.07
N ARG A 70 3.15 2.55 6.77
CA ARG A 70 2.15 1.95 7.62
C ARG A 70 1.08 1.30 6.79
N TYR A 71 0.91 0.01 7.05
CA TYR A 71 -0.09 -0.81 6.42
C TYR A 71 -1.09 -1.35 7.42
N ILE A 72 -2.38 -1.10 7.20
CA ILE A 72 -3.48 -1.64 7.98
C ILE A 72 -4.21 -2.68 7.15
N TYR A 73 -4.49 -3.83 7.75
CA TYR A 73 -5.26 -4.89 7.10
C TYR A 73 -6.22 -5.54 8.08
N ASN A 74 -7.39 -5.94 7.58
CA ASN A 74 -8.34 -6.69 8.39
C ASN A 74 -7.89 -8.13 8.58
N ILE A 75 -8.21 -8.70 9.74
CA ILE A 75 -7.88 -10.08 10.09
C ILE A 75 -9.13 -10.88 10.43
N ASN A 76 -9.07 -12.20 10.24
CA ASN A 76 -10.12 -13.11 10.68
C ASN A 76 -9.98 -13.43 12.19
N GLU A 77 -10.91 -14.24 12.71
CA GLU A 77 -10.91 -14.67 14.12
C GLU A 77 -9.65 -15.46 14.53
N LYS A 78 -8.94 -16.05 13.57
CA LYS A 78 -7.67 -16.75 13.78
C LYS A 78 -6.45 -15.83 13.74
N GLY A 79 -6.63 -14.54 13.42
CA GLY A 79 -5.56 -13.56 13.27
C GLY A 79 -4.87 -13.56 11.90
N GLU A 80 -5.43 -14.27 10.92
CA GLU A 80 -4.90 -14.33 9.55
C GLU A 80 -5.40 -13.14 8.73
N PRO A 81 -4.57 -12.57 7.84
CA PRO A 81 -4.96 -11.47 6.97
C PRO A 81 -6.11 -11.89 6.05
N LEU A 82 -7.12 -11.02 5.94
CA LEU A 82 -8.17 -11.20 4.94
C LEU A 82 -7.65 -10.81 3.56
N PRO A 83 -8.00 -11.53 2.49
CA PRO A 83 -7.54 -11.25 1.13
C PRO A 83 -8.17 -10.00 0.51
N ASN A 84 -8.88 -9.19 1.30
CA ASN A 84 -9.59 -8.02 0.81
C ASN A 84 -8.67 -6.81 0.83
N ASP A 85 -8.54 -6.15 -0.32
CA ASP A 85 -7.78 -4.91 -0.46
C ASP A 85 -8.40 -3.74 0.32
N SER A 86 -9.66 -3.84 0.78
CA SER A 86 -10.36 -2.77 1.51
C SER A 86 -10.17 -2.88 3.03
N VAL A 87 -9.84 -1.75 3.67
CA VAL A 87 -9.65 -1.64 5.12
C VAL A 87 -10.93 -1.14 5.81
N PHE A 88 -11.40 -1.91 6.79
CA PHE A 88 -12.57 -1.60 7.62
C PHE A 88 -12.17 -1.54 9.11
N LEU A 89 -11.97 -0.33 9.65
CA LEU A 89 -11.54 -0.13 11.04
C LEU A 89 -12.59 -0.55 12.09
N ASN A 90 -13.84 -0.78 11.67
CA ASN A 90 -14.89 -1.32 12.53
C ASN A 90 -14.87 -2.86 12.64
N LYS A 91 -13.99 -3.53 11.91
CA LYS A 91 -13.69 -4.96 12.03
C LYS A 91 -12.30 -5.14 12.60
N ASP A 92 -12.04 -6.32 13.16
CA ASP A 92 -10.72 -6.66 13.68
C ASP A 92 -9.62 -6.44 12.63
N TYR A 93 -8.55 -5.77 13.07
CA TYR A 93 -7.45 -5.38 12.18
C TYR A 93 -6.08 -5.46 12.86
N ALA A 94 -5.07 -5.55 12.01
CA ALA A 94 -3.66 -5.43 12.36
C ALA A 94 -3.11 -4.11 11.83
N TYR A 95 -2.22 -3.51 12.63
CA TYR A 95 -1.45 -2.32 12.29
C TYR A 95 -0.01 -2.74 12.05
N SER A 96 0.50 -2.59 10.83
CA SER A 96 1.89 -2.84 10.48
C SER A 96 2.63 -1.52 10.29
N PHE A 97 3.80 -1.40 10.89
CA PHE A 97 4.74 -0.31 10.70
C PHE A 97 6.03 -0.89 10.12
N GLY A 98 6.40 -0.40 8.94
CA GLY A 98 7.60 -0.80 8.22
C GLY A 98 8.59 0.36 8.12
N VAL A 99 9.87 0.00 8.11
CA VAL A 99 10.97 0.91 7.80
C VAL A 99 12.01 0.15 6.99
N ASP A 100 12.44 0.74 5.90
CA ASP A 100 13.59 0.25 5.14
C ASP A 100 14.85 0.95 5.65
N ILE A 101 15.85 0.17 6.02
CA ILE A 101 17.13 0.68 6.50
C ILE A 101 18.10 0.64 5.34
N GLU A 102 18.72 1.78 5.05
CA GLU A 102 19.55 1.95 3.86
C GLU A 102 20.86 1.15 3.93
N ASP A 103 21.47 1.07 5.11
CA ASP A 103 22.79 0.45 5.27
C ASP A 103 22.79 -0.72 6.26
N SER A 104 23.66 -1.69 5.97
CA SER A 104 23.82 -2.89 6.80
C SER A 104 24.27 -2.59 8.22
N THR A 105 25.11 -1.55 8.43
CA THR A 105 25.65 -1.23 9.75
C THR A 105 24.54 -0.78 10.68
N THR A 106 23.66 0.12 10.20
CA THR A 106 22.48 0.55 10.95
C THR A 106 21.52 -0.61 11.21
N PHE A 107 21.27 -1.46 10.21
CA PHE A 107 20.35 -2.61 10.36
C PHE A 107 20.83 -3.60 11.42
N TYR A 108 22.09 -4.06 11.33
CA TYR A 108 22.66 -5.05 12.25
C TYR A 108 23.02 -4.49 13.62
N SER A 109 23.17 -3.16 13.76
CA SER A 109 23.42 -2.50 15.06
C SER A 109 22.14 -2.07 15.80
N LEU A 110 20.95 -2.27 15.23
CA LEU A 110 19.69 -1.97 15.90
C LEU A 110 19.61 -2.67 17.27
N PRO A 111 19.38 -1.93 18.37
CA PRO A 111 19.18 -2.51 19.69
C PRO A 111 18.14 -3.64 19.69
N ALA A 112 18.37 -4.67 20.51
CA ALA A 112 17.51 -5.86 20.58
C ALA A 112 16.04 -5.55 20.97
N ASN A 113 15.80 -4.40 21.61
CA ASN A 113 14.50 -3.94 22.08
C ASN A 113 13.88 -2.82 21.23
N THR A 114 14.42 -2.55 20.04
CA THR A 114 13.94 -1.46 19.17
C THR A 114 12.47 -1.65 18.81
N GLU A 115 12.08 -2.83 18.34
CA GLU A 115 10.69 -3.16 17.98
C GLU A 115 9.77 -3.06 19.19
N ASP A 116 10.21 -3.54 20.35
CA ASP A 116 9.42 -3.51 21.58
C ASP A 116 9.11 -2.06 21.97
N THR A 117 10.12 -1.19 21.86
CA THR A 117 10.02 0.23 22.18
C THR A 117 9.07 0.95 21.23
N ILE A 118 9.20 0.70 19.93
CA ILE A 118 8.34 1.32 18.91
C ILE A 118 6.90 0.81 19.02
N ALA A 119 6.69 -0.50 19.16
CA ALA A 119 5.36 -1.07 19.32
C ALA A 119 4.65 -0.50 20.55
N LEU A 120 5.36 -0.39 21.68
CA LEU A 120 4.82 0.19 22.90
C LEU A 120 4.48 1.67 22.73
N TYR A 121 5.35 2.43 22.07
CA TYR A 121 5.11 3.85 21.81
C TYR A 121 3.90 4.05 20.88
N LEU A 122 3.85 3.29 19.78
CA LEU A 122 2.74 3.30 18.83
C LEU A 122 1.41 3.04 19.54
N TYR A 123 1.32 1.97 20.33
CA TYR A 123 0.10 1.59 21.03
C TYR A 123 -0.36 2.62 22.08
N ASN A 124 0.58 3.25 22.79
CA ASN A 124 0.24 4.16 23.88
C ASN A 124 -0.04 5.59 23.42
N HIS A 125 0.64 6.04 22.35
CA HIS A 125 0.71 7.46 22.00
C HIS A 125 0.26 7.79 20.58
N VAL A 126 0.31 6.84 19.64
CA VAL A 126 0.11 7.13 18.21
C VAL A 126 -1.20 6.54 17.71
N VAL A 127 -1.36 5.23 17.85
CA VAL A 127 -2.51 4.48 17.33
C VAL A 127 -3.70 4.65 18.26
N ASP A 128 -4.88 4.86 17.67
CA ASP A 128 -6.12 4.88 18.44
C ASP A 128 -6.42 3.48 19.00
N ARG A 129 -6.60 3.40 20.32
CA ARG A 129 -6.86 2.14 21.05
C ARG A 129 -8.30 1.70 20.88
N THR A 130 -8.65 1.35 19.64
CA THR A 130 -9.95 0.79 19.31
C THR A 130 -10.06 -0.65 19.84
N PRO A 131 -11.25 -1.12 20.21
CA PRO A 131 -11.47 -2.53 20.55
C PRO A 131 -11.13 -3.51 19.42
N GLN A 132 -11.10 -3.03 18.17
CA GLN A 132 -10.84 -3.79 16.96
C GLN A 132 -9.34 -3.92 16.63
N LEU A 133 -8.48 -3.10 17.22
CA LEU A 133 -7.03 -3.27 17.07
C LEU A 133 -6.62 -4.56 17.80
N ARG A 134 -6.19 -5.57 17.02
CA ARG A 134 -5.82 -6.88 17.56
C ARG A 134 -4.32 -7.14 17.54
N ARG A 135 -3.59 -6.55 16.59
CA ARG A 135 -2.17 -6.79 16.41
C ARG A 135 -1.43 -5.52 15.99
N ILE A 136 -0.23 -5.37 16.51
CA ILE A 136 0.78 -4.43 15.98
C ILE A 136 1.96 -5.25 15.48
N GLU A 137 2.45 -4.92 14.29
CA GLU A 137 3.56 -5.56 13.62
C GLU A 137 4.61 -4.50 13.33
N ILE A 138 5.87 -4.79 13.69
CA ILE A 138 7.02 -3.92 13.43
C ILE A 138 7.96 -4.68 12.50
N ILE A 139 8.31 -4.05 11.38
CA ILE A 139 9.16 -4.64 10.35
C ILE A 139 10.29 -3.66 10.05
N PHE A 140 11.52 -4.15 10.15
CA PHE A 140 12.68 -3.49 9.57
C PHE A 140 13.16 -4.31 8.39
N ASN A 141 13.36 -3.68 7.25
CA ASN A 141 13.99 -4.33 6.10
C ASN A 141 15.33 -3.70 5.79
N TYR A 142 16.20 -4.45 5.14
CA TYR A 142 17.43 -3.97 4.55
C TYR A 142 17.66 -4.74 3.26
N GLU A 143 17.92 -4.04 2.16
CA GLU A 143 18.24 -4.65 0.88
C GLU A 143 19.76 -4.56 0.65
N GLU A 144 20.41 -5.72 0.61
CA GLU A 144 21.84 -5.85 0.32
C GLU A 144 22.02 -6.06 -1.19
N GLU A 145 22.59 -5.08 -1.87
CA GLU A 145 23.00 -5.23 -3.26
C GLU A 145 24.20 -6.19 -3.35
N LEU A 146 24.05 -7.28 -4.11
CA LEU A 146 25.12 -8.23 -4.38
C LEU A 146 25.88 -7.88 -5.66
N ASP A 147 25.16 -7.42 -6.68
CA ASP A 147 25.65 -7.01 -8.01
C ASP A 147 24.58 -6.13 -8.70
N GLU A 148 24.88 -5.56 -9.87
CA GLU A 148 23.99 -4.66 -10.64
C GLU A 148 22.60 -5.26 -10.99
N ARG A 149 22.41 -6.57 -10.83
CA ARG A 149 21.17 -7.30 -11.14
C ARG A 149 20.70 -8.22 -10.01
N ALA A 150 21.31 -8.15 -8.84
CA ALA A 150 21.00 -9.06 -7.75
C ALA A 150 21.06 -8.35 -6.40
N SER A 151 20.02 -8.57 -5.60
CA SER A 151 19.93 -8.11 -4.22
C SER A 151 19.40 -9.22 -3.31
N ILE A 152 19.73 -9.14 -2.02
CA ILE A 152 19.19 -9.97 -0.95
C ILE A 152 18.45 -9.08 0.05
N GLY A 153 17.20 -9.42 0.33
CA GLY A 153 16.41 -8.78 1.39
C GLY A 153 16.66 -9.44 2.74
N HIS A 154 16.96 -8.62 3.75
CA HIS A 154 17.02 -8.98 5.15
C HIS A 154 15.83 -8.34 5.86
N SER A 155 15.17 -9.08 6.76
CA SER A 155 14.04 -8.54 7.51
C SER A 155 14.11 -8.94 8.97
N ARG A 156 13.82 -7.98 9.85
CA ARG A 156 13.66 -8.17 11.28
C ARG A 156 12.24 -7.78 11.65
N LYS A 157 11.43 -8.78 11.98
CA LYS A 157 10.01 -8.64 12.25
C LYS A 157 9.65 -9.05 13.67
N SER A 158 8.81 -8.25 14.32
CA SER A 158 8.20 -8.57 15.61
C SER A 158 6.70 -8.31 15.58
N GLU A 159 5.92 -9.26 16.11
CA GLU A 159 4.47 -9.14 16.23
C GLU A 159 4.02 -9.06 17.69
N TYR A 160 2.98 -8.27 17.94
CA TYR A 160 2.43 -8.02 19.27
C TYR A 160 0.91 -8.13 19.23
N ALA A 161 0.35 -9.03 20.05
CA ALA A 161 -1.09 -9.12 20.25
C ALA A 161 -1.58 -8.06 21.25
N VAL A 162 -2.68 -7.41 20.92
CA VAL A 162 -3.39 -6.47 21.80
C VAL A 162 -4.41 -7.25 22.62
N ARG A 163 -4.15 -7.38 23.92
CA ARG A 163 -5.02 -8.07 24.87
C ARG A 163 -5.54 -7.07 25.90
N GLY A 164 -6.70 -6.48 25.61
CA GLY A 164 -7.29 -5.43 26.43
C GLY A 164 -6.40 -4.19 26.44
N LYS A 165 -5.81 -3.87 27.60
CA LYS A 165 -4.94 -2.70 27.81
C LYS A 165 -3.44 -3.01 27.71
N LYS A 166 -3.07 -4.22 27.26
CA LYS A 166 -1.67 -4.68 27.22
C LYS A 166 -1.29 -5.16 25.82
N LEU A 167 -0.05 -4.88 25.44
CA LEU A 167 0.65 -5.54 24.34
C LEU A 167 1.36 -6.79 24.85
N VAL A 168 1.25 -7.89 24.10
CA VAL A 168 1.93 -9.16 24.39
C VAL A 168 2.71 -9.55 23.14
N LYS A 169 4.05 -9.62 23.25
CA LYS A 169 4.91 -10.06 22.16
C LYS A 169 4.58 -11.51 21.80
N LEU A 170 4.35 -11.76 20.52
CA LEU A 170 4.13 -13.10 19.99
C LEU A 170 5.50 -13.73 19.74
N LYS A 171 5.74 -14.92 20.30
CA LYS A 171 6.90 -15.71 19.94
C LYS A 171 6.69 -16.23 18.53
N HIS A 172 7.66 -16.01 17.65
CA HIS A 172 7.77 -16.84 16.46
C HIS A 172 8.51 -18.10 16.91
N ASP A 173 7.83 -19.24 16.83
CA ASP A 173 8.53 -20.52 16.85
C ASP A 173 9.37 -20.51 15.56
N MET A 174 10.69 -20.42 15.70
CA MET A 174 11.60 -20.62 14.58
C MET A 174 11.44 -22.09 14.17
N GLU A 175 10.78 -22.34 13.04
CA GLU A 175 10.89 -23.64 12.34
C GLU A 175 12.31 -23.84 11.81
#